data_AF-A0AA38IZH1-F1
#
_entry.id   AF-A0AA38IZH1-F1
#
_cell.length_a   1.000
_cell.length_b   1.000
_cell.length_c   1.000
_cell.angle_alpha   90.00
_cell.angle_beta   90.00
_cell.angle_gamma   90.00
#
_symmetry.space_group_name_H-M   'P 1'
#
loop_
_entity.id
_entity.type
_entity.pdbx_description
1 polymer ?
#
loop_
_entity_poly.entity_id
_entity_poly.type
_entity_poly.pdbx_seq_one_letter_code
_entity_poly.pdbx_strand_id
1 'polypeptide(L)'
;MLPVCAKCLGSVKNRAGSPYLTCPGTCGKHFHFNKCVNILDDLHNQVSTIPGLTWKCTEYANKCVCLDPESLNDFLAKKFYEMVSNIKNVILDLKTELVTSAENQIKNTLPDPKPSQIY
;
A
#
# COMPACT_ATOMS: atom_id res chain seq x y z
N MET A 1 10.16 -16.98 -32.57
CA MET A 1 11.43 -16.69 -31.85
C MET A 1 11.11 -16.58 -30.37
N LEU A 2 11.85 -17.25 -29.47
CA LEU A 2 11.62 -17.11 -28.03
C LEU A 2 12.23 -15.80 -27.52
N PRO A 3 11.65 -15.14 -26.51
CA PRO A 3 12.28 -13.98 -25.90
C PRO A 3 13.60 -14.39 -25.23
N VAL A 4 14.54 -13.45 -25.16
CA VAL A 4 15.87 -13.66 -24.59
C VAL A 4 15.96 -12.95 -23.25
N CYS A 5 16.54 -13.64 -22.26
CA CYS A 5 16.80 -13.03 -20.96
C CYS A 5 17.84 -11.92 -21.10
N ALA A 6 17.50 -10.72 -20.66
CA ALA A 6 18.43 -9.58 -20.73
C ALA A 6 19.64 -9.70 -19.79
N LYS A 7 19.63 -10.60 -18.80
CA LYS A 7 20.73 -10.80 -17.85
C LYS A 7 21.71 -11.90 -18.29
N CYS A 8 21.20 -13.09 -18.61
CA CYS A 8 22.06 -14.24 -18.94
C CYS A 8 22.12 -14.55 -20.44
N LEU A 9 21.41 -13.79 -21.27
CA LEU A 9 21.31 -13.99 -22.73
C LEU A 9 20.73 -15.35 -23.17
N GLY A 10 20.26 -16.16 -22.23
CA GLY A 10 19.58 -17.42 -22.50
C GLY A 10 18.10 -17.22 -22.83
N SER A 11 17.53 -18.13 -23.64
CA SER A 11 16.11 -18.11 -23.98
C SER A 11 15.23 -18.24 -22.73
N VAL A 12 14.21 -17.38 -22.63
CA VAL A 12 13.16 -17.50 -21.61
C VAL A 12 11.98 -18.28 -22.19
N LYS A 13 11.36 -19.10 -21.34
CA LYS A 13 10.14 -19.86 -21.68
C LYS A 13 9.13 -19.61 -20.59
N ASN A 14 7.89 -19.31 -20.98
CA ASN A 14 6.81 -19.35 -20.02
C ASN A 14 6.45 -20.81 -19.80
N ARG A 15 6.81 -21.36 -18.64
CA ARG A 15 6.43 -22.72 -18.24
C ARG A 15 5.60 -22.62 -16.97
N ALA A 16 4.60 -23.48 -16.84
CA ALA A 16 3.87 -23.62 -15.58
C ALA A 16 4.88 -23.87 -14.44
N GLY A 17 4.86 -23.01 -13.42
CA GLY A 17 5.79 -23.06 -12.29
C GLY A 17 7.12 -22.32 -12.46
N SER A 18 7.43 -21.76 -13.63
CA SER A 18 8.58 -20.88 -13.84
C SER A 18 8.24 -19.83 -14.89
N PRO A 19 7.36 -18.86 -14.57
CA PRO A 19 7.09 -17.75 -15.47
C PRO A 19 8.37 -16.96 -15.74
N TYR A 20 8.48 -16.27 -16.87
CA TYR A 20 9.49 -15.22 -17.00
C TYR A 20 8.87 -13.90 -16.54
N LEU A 21 9.70 -12.99 -16.06
CA LEU A 21 9.29 -11.64 -15.75
C LEU A 21 9.48 -10.76 -16.97
N THR A 22 8.46 -9.99 -17.30
CA THR A 22 8.55 -8.88 -18.26
C THR A 22 8.61 -7.60 -17.46
N CYS A 23 9.60 -6.75 -17.71
CA CYS A 23 9.62 -5.41 -17.12
C CYS A 23 8.50 -4.59 -17.77
N PRO A 24 7.41 -4.23 -17.06
CA PRO A 24 6.24 -3.60 -17.65
C PRO A 24 6.45 -2.11 -17.95
N GLY A 25 7.63 -1.57 -17.64
CA GLY A 25 8.07 -0.21 -17.99
C GLY A 25 9.28 -0.21 -18.93
N THR A 26 9.28 0.79 -19.82
CA THR A 26 10.37 1.42 -20.62
C THR A 26 11.34 0.55 -21.43
N CYS A 27 11.67 -0.68 -21.03
CA CYS A 27 12.63 -1.53 -21.74
C CYS A 27 12.02 -2.78 -22.38
N GLY A 28 10.84 -3.22 -21.95
CA GLY A 28 10.17 -4.42 -22.49
C GLY A 28 11.02 -5.70 -22.41
N LYS A 29 12.08 -5.68 -21.59
CA LYS A 29 13.04 -6.79 -21.46
C LYS A 29 12.44 -7.93 -20.65
N HIS A 30 12.90 -9.14 -20.95
CA HIS A 30 12.46 -10.37 -20.33
C HIS A 30 13.54 -10.96 -19.43
N PHE A 31 13.15 -11.64 -18.35
CA PHE A 31 14.08 -12.19 -17.36
C PHE A 31 13.60 -13.53 -16.83
N HIS A 32 14.52 -14.48 -16.57
CA HIS A 32 14.17 -15.70 -15.84
C HIS A 32 13.82 -15.35 -14.39
N PHE A 33 12.61 -15.68 -13.98
CA PHE A 33 12.17 -15.64 -12.59
C PHE A 33 13.05 -16.56 -11.73
N ASN A 34 13.38 -16.13 -10.52
CA ASN A 34 14.29 -16.75 -9.52
C ASN A 34 15.75 -17.00 -9.92
N LYS A 35 16.03 -17.29 -11.20
CA LYS A 35 17.39 -17.56 -11.68
C LYS A 35 18.17 -16.28 -11.97
N CYS A 36 17.55 -15.36 -12.71
CA CYS A 36 18.20 -14.12 -13.14
C CYS A 36 17.76 -12.94 -12.29
N VAL A 37 16.57 -13.01 -11.72
CA VAL A 37 16.03 -12.00 -10.83
C VAL A 37 15.99 -12.60 -9.42
N ASN A 38 16.71 -12.00 -8.48
CA ASN A 38 16.80 -12.47 -7.10
C ASN A 38 15.55 -12.03 -6.32
N ILE A 39 14.41 -12.64 -6.62
CA ILE A 39 13.14 -12.44 -5.91
C ILE A 39 12.73 -13.77 -5.34
N LEU A 40 12.20 -13.74 -4.12
CA LEU A 40 11.60 -14.92 -3.51
C LEU A 40 10.19 -15.14 -4.07
N ASP A 41 9.85 -16.40 -4.35
CA ASP A 41 8.53 -16.79 -4.89
C ASP A 41 7.37 -16.20 -4.07
N ASP A 42 7.44 -16.35 -2.75
CA ASP A 42 6.41 -15.87 -1.84
C ASP A 42 6.24 -14.36 -1.91
N LEU A 43 7.36 -13.63 -1.98
CA LEU A 43 7.35 -12.17 -2.07
C LEU A 43 6.73 -11.71 -3.40
N HIS A 44 7.11 -12.33 -4.52
CA HIS A 44 6.51 -12.01 -5.81
C HIS A 44 4.99 -12.27 -5.81
N ASN A 45 4.57 -13.43 -5.31
CA ASN A 45 3.17 -13.81 -5.27
C ASN A 45 2.37 -12.84 -4.40
N GLN A 46 2.86 -12.51 -3.20
CA GLN A 46 2.20 -11.54 -2.32
C GLN A 46 2.09 -10.16 -2.96
N VAL A 47 3.20 -9.63 -3.49
CA VAL A 47 3.23 -8.26 -4.03
C VAL A 47 2.46 -8.14 -5.36
N SER A 48 2.43 -9.19 -6.17
CA SER A 48 1.65 -9.19 -7.42
C SER A 48 0.13 -9.05 -7.21
N THR A 49 -0.37 -9.33 -5.99
CA THR A 49 -1.78 -9.11 -5.64
C THR A 49 -2.09 -7.67 -5.24
N ILE A 50 -1.08 -6.85 -4.96
CA ILE A 50 -1.26 -5.47 -4.49
C ILE A 50 -1.37 -4.53 -5.69
N PRO A 51 -2.52 -3.87 -5.91
CA PRO A 51 -2.68 -2.92 -7.01
C PRO A 51 -1.66 -1.78 -6.93
N GLY A 52 -0.99 -1.49 -8.04
CA GLY A 52 0.01 -0.42 -8.14
C GLY A 52 1.44 -0.84 -7.79
N LEU A 53 1.65 -2.05 -7.26
CA LEU A 53 2.97 -2.64 -7.16
C LEU A 53 3.24 -3.55 -8.35
N THR A 54 4.41 -3.37 -8.97
CA THR A 54 4.82 -4.24 -10.07
C THR A 54 6.34 -4.35 -10.09
N TRP A 55 6.83 -5.54 -10.39
CA TRP A 55 8.26 -5.75 -10.55
C TRP A 55 8.82 -4.94 -11.74
N LYS A 56 10.02 -4.37 -11.56
CA LYS A 56 10.80 -3.67 -12.60
C LYS A 56 12.27 -4.10 -12.52
N CYS A 57 13.00 -4.02 -13.63
CA CYS A 57 14.41 -4.42 -13.69
C CYS A 57 15.38 -3.35 -13.16
N THR A 58 16.55 -3.78 -12.66
CA THR A 58 17.53 -2.91 -11.99
C THR A 58 18.25 -1.90 -12.88
N GLU A 59 18.35 -2.14 -14.20
CA GLU A 59 18.86 -1.13 -15.16
C GLU A 59 18.07 0.19 -15.11
N TYR A 60 16.83 0.16 -14.61
CA TYR A 60 15.96 1.33 -14.42
C TYR A 60 15.63 1.60 -12.94
N ALA A 61 16.18 0.83 -11.99
CA ALA A 61 15.89 0.98 -10.56
C ALA A 61 16.26 2.36 -10.01
N ASN A 62 17.21 3.07 -10.61
CA ASN A 62 17.54 4.45 -10.24
C ASN A 62 16.40 5.47 -10.52
N LYS A 63 15.29 5.07 -11.16
CA LYS A 63 14.21 5.99 -11.59
C LYS A 63 12.79 5.55 -11.23
N CYS A 64 12.54 4.35 -10.67
CA CYS A 64 11.19 3.93 -10.32
C CYS A 64 11.17 2.69 -9.40
N VAL A 65 10.40 2.80 -8.32
CA VAL A 65 9.94 1.76 -7.36
C VAL A 65 10.05 0.34 -7.93
N CYS A 66 11.15 -0.32 -7.59
CA CYS A 66 11.27 -1.76 -7.70
C CYS A 66 10.88 -2.39 -6.35
N LEU A 67 10.70 -3.71 -6.36
CA LEU A 67 10.85 -4.61 -5.21
C LEU A 67 12.30 -4.56 -4.64
N ASP A 68 12.87 -3.38 -4.53
CA ASP A 68 14.00 -3.10 -3.66
C ASP A 68 13.45 -3.13 -2.23
N PRO A 69 14.07 -3.88 -1.30
CA PRO A 69 13.64 -3.94 0.10
C PRO A 69 13.40 -2.57 0.73
N GLU A 70 14.19 -1.56 0.39
CA GLU A 70 14.03 -0.19 0.89
C GLU A 70 12.78 0.49 0.30
N SER A 71 12.61 0.48 -1.02
CA SER A 71 11.40 0.99 -1.71
C SER A 71 10.12 0.26 -1.30
N LEU A 72 10.22 -1.04 -1.01
CA LEU A 72 9.11 -1.84 -0.50
C LEU A 72 8.79 -1.45 0.95
N ASN A 73 9.81 -1.29 1.79
CA ASN A 73 9.66 -0.81 3.16
C ASN A 73 9.04 0.58 3.19
N ASP A 74 9.47 1.49 2.33
CA ASP A 74 8.92 2.85 2.25
C ASP A 74 7.46 2.85 1.78
N PHE A 75 7.13 2.06 0.77
CA PHE A 75 5.74 1.91 0.33
C PHE A 75 4.85 1.31 1.41
N LEU A 76 5.30 0.24 2.06
CA LEU A 76 4.56 -0.40 3.15
C LEU A 76 4.42 0.54 4.34
N ALA A 77 5.49 1.23 4.74
CA ALA A 77 5.46 2.23 5.81
C ALA A 77 4.46 3.33 5.49
N LYS A 78 4.48 3.88 4.26
CA LYS A 78 3.49 4.87 3.82
C LYS A 78 2.05 4.34 3.93
N LYS A 79 1.81 3.10 3.49
CA LYS A 79 0.47 2.48 3.59
C LYS A 79 0.03 2.26 5.04
N PHE A 80 0.95 1.85 5.91
CA PHE A 80 0.70 1.74 7.35
C PHE A 80 0.37 3.12 7.96
N TYR A 81 1.12 4.16 7.63
CA TYR A 81 0.85 5.52 8.09
C TYR A 81 -0.51 6.04 7.63
N GLU A 82 -0.88 5.80 6.36
CA GLU A 82 -2.21 6.16 5.83
C GLU A 82 -3.32 5.43 6.61
N MET A 83 -3.18 4.13 6.85
CA MET A 83 -4.15 3.34 7.60
C MET A 83 -4.30 3.83 9.05
N VAL A 84 -3.19 4.06 9.76
CA VAL A 84 -3.21 4.56 11.14
C VAL A 84 -3.83 5.96 11.21
N SER A 85 -3.53 6.81 10.23
CA SER A 85 -4.13 8.16 10.16
C SER A 85 -5.64 8.09 9.95
N ASN A 86 -6.12 7.20 9.09
CA ASN A 86 -7.55 6.99 8.88
C ASN A 86 -8.25 6.49 10.15
N ILE A 87 -7.65 5.53 10.88
CA ILE A 87 -8.19 5.04 12.15
C ILE A 87 -8.27 6.18 13.18
N LYS A 88 -7.22 7.00 13.27
CA LYS A 88 -7.20 8.16 14.17
C LYS A 88 -8.34 9.14 13.88
N ASN A 89 -8.60 9.42 12.60
CA ASN A 89 -9.68 10.32 12.20
C ASN A 89 -11.04 9.75 12.59
N VAL A 90 -11.28 8.46 12.34
CA VAL A 90 -12.52 7.77 12.77
C VAL A 90 -12.73 7.86 14.28
N ILE A 91 -11.67 7.68 15.09
CA ILE A 91 -11.77 7.80 16.55
C ILE A 91 -12.10 9.22 16.99
N LEU A 92 -11.51 10.24 16.33
CA LEU A 92 -11.79 11.65 16.63
C LEU A 92 -13.23 12.03 16.28
N ASP A 93 -13.73 11.54 15.15
CA ASP A 93 -15.11 11.78 14.72
C ASP A 93 -16.09 11.14 15.72
N LEU A 94 -15.88 9.87 16.08
CA LEU A 94 -16.69 9.17 17.09
C LEU A 94 -16.67 9.87 18.45
N LYS A 95 -15.50 10.36 18.89
CA LYS A 95 -15.39 11.13 20.13
C LYS A 95 -16.20 12.42 20.05
N THR A 96 -16.13 13.13 18.94
CA THR A 96 -16.85 14.39 18.73
C THR A 96 -18.36 14.18 18.72
N GLU A 97 -18.83 13.13 18.05
CA GLU A 97 -20.24 12.73 18.06
C GLU A 97 -20.73 12.38 19.48
N LEU A 98 -19.95 11.62 20.24
CA LEU A 98 -20.28 11.27 21.62
C LEU A 98 -20.39 12.50 22.53
N VAL A 99 -19.42 13.42 22.45
CA VAL A 99 -19.45 14.66 23.24
C VAL A 99 -20.65 15.52 22.86
N THR A 100 -20.88 15.72 21.56
CA THR A 100 -22.02 16.52 21.06
C THR A 100 -23.36 15.92 21.49
N SER A 101 -23.49 14.60 21.42
CA SER A 101 -24.69 13.88 21.87
C SER A 101 -24.91 14.07 23.38
N ALA A 102 -23.86 13.91 24.19
CA ALA A 102 -23.93 14.11 25.64
C ALA A 102 -24.30 15.56 26.01
N GLU A 103 -23.70 16.56 25.36
CA GLU A 103 -24.03 17.97 25.57
C GLU A 103 -25.49 18.29 25.23
N ASN A 104 -26.00 17.75 24.12
CA ASN A 104 -27.40 17.92 23.72
C ASN A 104 -28.35 17.25 24.72
N GLN A 105 -28.01 16.07 25.24
CA GLN A 105 -28.82 15.42 26.27
C GLN A 105 -28.86 16.26 27.55
N ILE A 106 -27.73 16.79 28.00
CA ILE A 106 -27.64 17.65 29.20
C ILE A 106 -28.48 18.91 29.03
N LYS A 107 -28.37 19.61 27.89
CA LYS A 107 -29.19 20.80 27.59
C LYS A 107 -30.69 20.50 27.58
N ASN A 108 -31.09 19.32 27.10
CA ASN A 108 -32.49 18.92 27.03
C ASN A 108 -33.05 18.36 28.34
N THR A 109 -32.21 18.03 29.33
CA THR A 109 -32.64 17.51 30.65
C THR A 109 -32.55 18.53 31.77
N LEU A 110 -31.75 19.59 31.63
CA LEU A 110 -31.71 20.67 32.62
C LEU A 110 -32.82 21.69 32.35
N PRO A 111 -33.74 21.94 33.31
CA PRO A 111 -34.70 23.01 33.18
C PRO A 111 -33.99 24.36 33.22
N ASP A 112 -34.48 25.32 32.43
CA ASP A 112 -33.96 26.69 32.43
C ASP A 112 -33.84 27.22 33.87
N PRO A 113 -32.72 27.87 34.23
CA PRO A 113 -32.59 28.48 35.54
C PRO A 113 -33.72 29.50 35.70
N LYS A 114 -34.62 29.25 36.66
CA LYS A 114 -35.70 30.18 36.98
C LYS A 114 -35.09 31.56 37.24
N PRO A 115 -35.59 32.63 36.59
CA PRO A 115 -35.08 33.97 36.81
C PRO A 115 -35.20 34.29 38.30
N SER A 116 -34.07 34.65 38.90
CA SER A 116 -33.98 35.01 40.31
C SER A 116 -34.88 36.20 40.57
N GLN A 117 -35.99 36.00 41.30
CA GLN A 117 -36.79 37.10 41.79
C GLN A 117 -35.98 37.79 42.90
N ILE A 118 -35.32 38.88 42.52
CA ILE A 118 -34.73 39.83 43.47
C ILE A 118 -35.92 40.60 44.04
N TYR A 119 -36.24 40.32 45.31
CA TYR A 119 -37.22 41.06 46.12
C TYR A 119 -36.70 42.45 46.50
#